data_AF-A0A1F8RPK2-F1
#
_entry.id   AF-A0A1F8RPK2-F1
#
_cell.length_a   1.000
_cell.length_b   1.000
_cell.length_c   1.000
_cell.angle_alpha   90.00
_cell.angle_beta   90.00
_cell.angle_gamma   90.00
#
_symmetry.space_group_name_H-M   'P 1'
#
loop_
_entity.id
_entity.type
_entity.pdbx_description
1 polymer ?
#
loop_
_entity_poly.entity_id
_entity_poly.type
_entity_poly.pdbx_seq_one_letter_code
_entity_poly.pdbx_strand_id
1 'polypeptide(L)'
;MARRVVYLDHSVLSNLAKAQLGILKEGVWLELLQEFTRLVEADKALFPFSWTHHYEAELDSRLEDPIHRVGASLARGIGFHAYAQIVAEQARREYLNFTGSERAKISWREAYEHDPRGDVSERWLASMLGARVTTDTAGRDRRRAIKDYSARSLSADRDARSWPSYEAAKQHYAQEAVRFYFERPQRAALAGQLTDSVVPMLQFSGRVADAAYGLRIPQRTPAEVIAGLNAMFDFFASEQCRGMPFIDLESSILASLEVDDLSRRYSPGDFYDVETWSAYLPYVDMAVADGHMHEVLNRRGLAARFDCSVFPNTADGLRRLTAKLKLAD
;
A
#
# COMPACT_ATOMS: atom_id res chain seq x y z
N MET A 1 18.44 15.01 -13.21
CA MET A 1 18.40 14.05 -12.09
C MET A 1 17.16 13.19 -12.20
N ALA A 2 17.11 12.04 -11.53
CA ALA A 2 15.88 11.24 -11.47
C ALA A 2 14.84 11.95 -10.57
N ARG A 3 13.62 12.09 -11.08
CA ARG A 3 12.45 12.59 -10.33
C ARG A 3 12.23 11.78 -9.06
N ARG A 4 11.84 12.46 -7.97
CA ARG A 4 11.46 11.82 -6.71
C ARG A 4 10.00 11.41 -6.70
N VAL A 5 9.73 10.19 -6.23
CA VAL A 5 8.37 9.68 -6.04
C VAL A 5 7.96 9.89 -4.60
N VAL A 6 6.86 10.61 -4.37
CA VAL A 6 6.43 11.05 -3.05
C VAL A 6 5.01 10.57 -2.77
N TYR A 7 4.80 9.75 -1.74
CA TYR A 7 3.45 9.41 -1.28
C TYR A 7 2.91 10.51 -0.37
N LEU A 8 1.70 11.00 -0.66
CA LEU A 8 0.98 11.91 0.23
C LEU A 8 -0.17 11.13 0.86
N ASP A 9 -0.25 11.09 2.18
CA ASP A 9 -1.42 10.56 2.85
C ASP A 9 -2.72 11.26 2.39
N HIS A 10 -3.86 10.56 2.46
CA HIS A 10 -5.14 11.09 2.03
C HIS A 10 -5.51 12.40 2.75
N SER A 11 -5.18 12.52 4.04
CA SER A 11 -5.46 13.73 4.81
C SER A 11 -4.75 14.97 4.25
N VAL A 12 -3.57 14.81 3.65
CA VAL A 12 -2.85 15.87 2.93
C VAL A 12 -3.64 16.29 1.69
N LEU A 13 -4.03 15.34 0.84
CA LEU A 13 -4.79 15.61 -0.38
C LEU A 13 -6.14 16.27 -0.08
N SER A 14 -6.81 15.82 0.99
CA SER A 14 -8.05 16.43 1.50
C SER A 14 -7.84 17.90 1.89
N ASN A 15 -6.76 18.22 2.59
CA ASN A 15 -6.46 19.61 2.99
C ASN A 15 -6.09 20.49 1.80
N LEU A 16 -5.32 19.98 0.83
CA LEU A 16 -5.01 20.69 -0.42
C LEU A 16 -6.30 21.00 -1.20
N ALA A 17 -7.21 20.04 -1.31
CA ALA A 17 -8.50 20.23 -1.97
C ALA A 17 -9.40 21.23 -1.23
N LYS A 18 -9.49 21.16 0.10
CA LYS A 18 -10.24 22.14 0.91
C LYS A 18 -9.67 23.55 0.77
N ALA A 19 -8.35 23.69 0.70
CA ALA A 19 -7.70 24.98 0.49
C ALA A 19 -7.99 25.55 -0.91
N GLN A 20 -7.96 24.71 -1.95
CA GLN A 20 -8.35 25.11 -3.31
C GLN A 20 -9.79 25.63 -3.39
N LEU A 21 -10.70 25.06 -2.58
CA LEU A 21 -12.10 25.50 -2.49
C LEU A 21 -12.32 26.71 -1.55
N GLY A 22 -11.28 27.21 -0.89
CA GLY A 22 -11.40 28.28 0.11
C GLY A 22 -12.11 27.86 1.41
N ILE A 23 -12.31 26.55 1.64
CA ILE A 23 -12.88 26.02 2.89
C ILE A 23 -11.87 26.17 4.03
N LEU A 24 -10.60 25.91 3.74
CA LEU A 24 -9.50 26.00 4.70
C LEU A 24 -8.80 27.35 4.51
N LYS A 25 -8.89 28.22 5.52
CA LYS A 25 -8.39 29.62 5.45
C LYS A 25 -6.88 29.77 5.66
N GLU A 26 -6.21 28.70 6.06
CA GLU A 26 -4.76 28.72 6.28
C GLU A 26 -4.06 28.76 4.92
N GLY A 27 -3.43 29.89 4.59
CA GLY A 27 -2.76 30.10 3.30
C GLY A 27 -1.68 29.06 2.98
N VAL A 28 -1.13 28.40 4.00
CA VAL A 28 -0.05 27.41 3.86
C VAL A 28 -0.41 26.24 2.94
N TRP A 29 -1.65 25.77 2.94
CA TRP A 29 -2.05 24.64 2.10
C TRP A 29 -2.17 25.04 0.62
N LEU A 30 -2.59 26.27 0.36
CA LEU A 30 -2.65 26.80 -1.00
C LEU A 30 -1.23 27.04 -1.55
N GLU A 31 -0.33 27.59 -0.71
CA GLU A 31 1.09 27.73 -1.05
C GLU A 31 1.74 26.38 -1.36
N LEU A 32 1.46 25.35 -0.54
CA LEU A 32 1.94 23.99 -0.77
C LEU A 32 1.39 23.38 -2.06
N LEU A 33 0.11 23.57 -2.38
CA LEU A 33 -0.47 23.09 -3.63
C LEU A 33 0.23 23.72 -4.84
N GLN A 34 0.43 25.04 -4.82
CA GLN A 34 1.14 25.77 -5.86
C GLN A 34 2.58 25.27 -6.01
N GLU A 35 3.25 25.00 -4.90
CA GLU A 35 4.61 24.51 -4.89
C GLU A 35 4.73 23.07 -5.40
N PHE A 36 3.87 22.16 -4.96
CA PHE A 36 3.83 20.79 -5.49
C PHE A 36 3.53 20.78 -6.99
N THR A 37 2.66 21.68 -7.45
CA THR A 37 2.37 21.83 -8.88
C THR A 37 3.63 22.25 -9.64
N ARG A 38 4.37 23.26 -9.16
CA ARG A 38 5.64 23.69 -9.75
C ARG A 38 6.69 22.58 -9.77
N LEU A 39 6.80 21.80 -8.70
CA LEU A 39 7.75 20.67 -8.63
C LEU A 39 7.42 19.56 -9.63
N VAL A 40 6.13 19.30 -9.86
CA VAL A 40 5.66 18.35 -10.88
C VAL A 40 5.91 18.89 -12.29
N GLU A 41 5.61 20.17 -12.54
CA GLU A 41 5.85 20.82 -13.83
C GLU A 41 7.34 20.89 -14.19
N ALA A 42 8.21 21.05 -13.18
CA ALA A 42 9.66 21.04 -13.34
C ALA A 42 10.27 19.62 -13.38
N ASP A 43 9.44 18.57 -13.41
CA ASP A 43 9.86 17.15 -13.41
C ASP A 43 10.74 16.75 -12.20
N LYS A 44 10.64 17.49 -11.09
CA LYS A 44 11.43 17.24 -9.86
C LYS A 44 10.76 16.23 -8.94
N ALA A 45 9.42 16.22 -8.89
CA ALA A 45 8.65 15.33 -8.04
C ALA A 45 7.42 14.75 -8.77
N LEU A 46 6.97 13.59 -8.30
CA LEU A 46 5.70 12.95 -8.68
C LEU A 46 4.98 12.53 -7.42
N PHE A 47 3.66 12.73 -7.37
CA PHE A 47 2.82 12.32 -6.25
C PHE A 47 1.77 11.32 -6.71
N PRO A 48 2.10 10.02 -6.78
CA PRO A 48 1.19 9.04 -7.37
C PRO A 48 -0.11 8.93 -6.57
N PHE A 49 -1.20 8.69 -7.29
CA PHE A 49 -2.51 8.50 -6.66
C PHE A 49 -2.72 7.02 -6.30
N SER A 50 -3.35 6.73 -5.17
CA SER A 50 -3.53 5.36 -4.68
C SER A 50 -5.00 4.95 -4.66
N TRP A 51 -5.26 3.65 -4.58
CA TRP A 51 -6.61 3.13 -4.38
C TRP A 51 -7.21 3.59 -3.03
N THR A 52 -6.37 3.73 -2.00
CA THR A 52 -6.78 4.29 -0.70
C THR A 52 -7.31 5.71 -0.85
N HIS A 53 -6.68 6.55 -1.68
CA HIS A 53 -7.17 7.91 -1.93
C HIS A 53 -8.55 7.93 -2.58
N HIS A 54 -8.79 7.07 -3.56
CA HIS A 54 -10.11 6.93 -4.17
C HIS A 54 -11.15 6.54 -3.12
N TYR A 55 -10.87 5.50 -2.34
CA TYR A 55 -11.79 5.00 -1.34
C TYR A 55 -12.12 6.03 -0.26
N GLU A 56 -11.12 6.75 0.26
CA GLU A 56 -11.36 7.74 1.30
C GLU A 56 -12.03 9.00 0.76
N ALA A 57 -11.76 9.40 -0.49
CA ALA A 57 -12.45 10.50 -1.14
C ALA A 57 -13.96 10.25 -1.25
N GLU A 58 -14.36 9.01 -1.53
CA GLU A 58 -15.77 8.60 -1.61
C GLU A 58 -16.54 8.71 -0.27
N LEU A 59 -15.83 8.83 0.86
CA LEU A 59 -16.44 8.97 2.19
C LEU A 59 -16.95 10.40 2.45
N ASP A 60 -16.47 11.40 1.69
CA ASP A 60 -17.00 12.78 1.71
C ASP A 60 -17.34 13.23 0.29
N SER A 61 -18.59 13.03 -0.12
CA SER A 61 -19.09 13.37 -1.45
C SER A 61 -18.93 14.84 -1.83
N ARG A 62 -18.75 15.75 -0.85
CA ARG A 62 -18.51 17.18 -1.10
C ARG A 62 -17.07 17.45 -1.53
N LEU A 63 -16.14 16.58 -1.13
CA LEU A 63 -14.71 16.70 -1.39
C LEU A 63 -14.18 15.67 -2.38
N GLU A 64 -14.97 14.66 -2.75
CA GLU A 64 -14.59 13.59 -3.68
C GLU A 64 -13.99 14.12 -5.00
N ASP A 65 -14.78 14.86 -5.79
CA ASP A 65 -14.33 15.44 -7.07
C ASP A 65 -13.12 16.40 -6.88
N PRO A 66 -13.14 17.34 -5.90
CA PRO A 66 -11.97 18.16 -5.58
C PRO A 66 -10.69 17.38 -5.26
N ILE A 67 -10.77 16.32 -4.45
CA ILE A 67 -9.63 15.47 -4.07
C ILE A 67 -9.10 14.74 -5.30
N HIS A 68 -9.99 14.15 -6.11
CA HIS A 68 -9.61 13.49 -7.36
C HIS A 68 -8.92 14.46 -8.33
N ARG A 69 -9.39 15.71 -8.45
CA ARG A 69 -8.74 16.71 -9.32
C ARG A 69 -7.33 17.07 -8.84
N VAL A 70 -7.16 17.34 -7.54
CA VAL A 70 -5.83 17.64 -6.97
C VAL A 70 -4.90 16.44 -7.15
N GLY A 71 -5.37 15.24 -6.78
CA GLY A 71 -4.63 14.00 -6.91
C GLY A 71 -4.19 13.72 -8.35
N ALA A 72 -5.11 13.78 -9.32
CA ALA A 72 -4.81 13.55 -10.73
C ALA A 72 -3.80 14.57 -11.29
N SER A 73 -3.93 15.84 -10.91
CA SER A 73 -3.00 16.90 -11.32
C SER A 73 -1.57 16.61 -10.85
N LEU A 74 -1.39 16.22 -9.58
CA LEU A 74 -0.09 15.94 -9.00
C LEU A 74 0.48 14.57 -9.43
N ALA A 75 -0.39 13.61 -9.71
CA ALA A 75 -0.03 12.25 -10.12
C ALA A 75 0.32 12.13 -11.60
N ARG A 76 -0.14 13.05 -12.46
CA ARG A 76 0.14 13.05 -13.91
C ARG A 76 -0.15 11.71 -14.60
N GLY A 77 -1.19 11.01 -14.13
CA GLY A 77 -1.59 9.70 -14.64
C GLY A 77 -0.81 8.50 -14.08
N ILE A 78 0.08 8.70 -13.12
CA ILE A 78 0.76 7.61 -12.43
C ILE A 78 -0.02 7.26 -11.16
N GLY A 79 -0.56 6.05 -11.14
CA GLY A 79 -1.24 5.49 -9.96
C GLY A 79 -0.52 4.28 -9.42
N PHE A 80 -0.67 4.05 -8.12
CA PHE A 80 -0.34 2.76 -7.53
C PHE A 80 -1.33 1.70 -8.00
N HIS A 81 -0.83 0.48 -8.17
CA HIS A 81 -1.66 -0.70 -8.16
C HIS A 81 -2.41 -0.84 -6.83
N ALA A 82 -3.53 -1.55 -6.84
CA ALA A 82 -4.22 -1.90 -5.60
C ALA A 82 -3.29 -2.75 -4.73
N TYR A 83 -3.32 -2.58 -3.41
CA TYR A 83 -2.37 -3.27 -2.52
C TYR A 83 -2.32 -4.79 -2.76
N ALA A 84 -3.47 -5.44 -2.97
CA ALA A 84 -3.53 -6.88 -3.25
C ALA A 84 -2.74 -7.29 -4.50
N GLN A 85 -2.68 -6.44 -5.54
CA GLN A 85 -1.85 -6.67 -6.73
C GLN A 85 -0.37 -6.53 -6.40
N ILE A 86 -0.01 -5.55 -5.57
CA ILE A 86 1.38 -5.34 -5.09
C ILE A 86 1.85 -6.55 -4.30
N VAL A 87 1.05 -7.03 -3.34
CA VAL A 87 1.39 -8.23 -2.56
C VAL A 87 1.53 -9.44 -3.49
N ALA A 88 0.71 -9.56 -4.54
CA ALA A 88 0.77 -10.67 -5.50
C ALA A 88 2.09 -10.68 -6.27
N GLU A 89 2.52 -9.51 -6.76
CA GLU A 89 3.79 -9.39 -7.48
C GLU A 89 4.99 -9.62 -6.55
N GLN A 90 4.95 -9.10 -5.32
CA GLN A 90 5.98 -9.40 -4.33
C GLN A 90 6.06 -10.90 -4.02
N ALA A 91 4.91 -11.57 -3.84
CA ALA A 91 4.87 -13.01 -3.57
C ALA A 91 5.42 -13.80 -4.75
N ARG A 92 5.03 -13.43 -5.98
CA ARG A 92 5.53 -14.05 -7.21
C ARG A 92 7.05 -13.91 -7.30
N ARG A 93 7.58 -12.70 -7.06
CA ARG A 93 9.03 -12.44 -7.05
C ARG A 93 9.75 -13.30 -6.01
N GLU A 94 9.27 -13.28 -4.76
CA GLU A 94 9.93 -14.01 -3.68
C GLU A 94 9.82 -15.53 -3.84
N TYR A 95 8.73 -16.03 -4.43
CA TYR A 95 8.61 -17.43 -4.80
C TYR A 95 9.65 -17.83 -5.87
N LEU A 96 9.82 -17.03 -6.92
CA LEU A 96 10.84 -17.31 -7.95
C LEU A 96 12.27 -17.27 -7.39
N ASN A 97 12.53 -16.39 -6.41
CA ASN A 97 13.79 -16.37 -5.67
C ASN A 97 13.95 -17.63 -4.81
N PHE A 98 12.89 -18.04 -4.10
CA PHE A 98 12.88 -19.22 -3.24
C PHE A 98 13.17 -20.51 -4.00
N THR A 99 12.60 -20.69 -5.20
CA THR A 99 12.85 -21.87 -6.04
C THR A 99 14.19 -21.79 -6.78
N GLY A 100 14.92 -20.68 -6.67
CA GLY A 100 16.17 -20.44 -7.40
C GLY A 100 15.99 -20.23 -8.91
N SER A 101 14.74 -20.00 -9.36
CA SER A 101 14.42 -19.79 -10.77
C SER A 101 14.87 -18.42 -11.27
N GLU A 102 14.90 -17.42 -10.38
CA GLU A 102 15.35 -16.06 -10.67
C GLU A 102 16.07 -15.46 -9.45
N ARG A 103 16.83 -14.37 -9.65
CA ARG A 103 17.30 -13.49 -8.56
C ARG A 103 16.74 -12.09 -8.80
N ALA A 104 15.43 -11.98 -8.74
CA ALA A 104 14.71 -10.75 -9.03
C ALA A 104 14.75 -9.80 -7.83
N LYS A 105 15.13 -8.55 -8.13
CA LYS A 105 15.09 -7.43 -7.16
C LYS A 105 13.71 -6.78 -7.16
N ILE A 106 13.40 -6.04 -6.09
CA ILE A 106 12.22 -5.17 -6.03
C ILE A 106 12.21 -4.28 -7.28
N SER A 107 11.05 -4.20 -7.92
CA SER A 107 10.85 -3.48 -9.17
C SER A 107 9.67 -2.53 -9.03
N TRP A 108 9.75 -1.37 -9.65
CA TRP A 108 8.62 -0.43 -9.69
C TRP A 108 7.36 -1.07 -10.29
N ARG A 109 7.52 -2.07 -11.18
CA ARG A 109 6.41 -2.79 -11.83
C ARG A 109 5.52 -3.56 -10.85
N GLU A 110 6.00 -3.82 -9.64
CA GLU A 110 5.18 -4.43 -8.60
C GLU A 110 4.11 -3.45 -8.10
N ALA A 111 4.40 -2.14 -8.13
CA ALA A 111 3.59 -1.09 -7.53
C ALA A 111 2.94 -0.13 -8.52
N TYR A 112 3.42 -0.07 -9.77
CA TYR A 112 2.92 0.86 -10.78
C TYR A 112 2.70 0.17 -12.13
N GLU A 113 1.64 0.58 -12.81
CA GLU A 113 1.39 0.16 -14.20
C GLU A 113 2.43 0.75 -15.17
N HIS A 114 2.97 1.90 -14.80
CA HIS A 114 3.86 2.69 -15.61
C HIS A 114 5.07 3.15 -14.80
N ASP A 115 6.22 3.29 -15.45
CA ASP A 115 7.45 3.73 -14.78
C ASP A 115 7.23 5.12 -14.15
N PRO A 116 7.25 5.25 -12.80
CA PRO A 116 7.03 6.52 -12.12
C PRO A 116 8.18 7.52 -12.34
N ARG A 117 9.31 7.07 -12.89
CA ARG A 117 10.50 7.88 -13.21
C ARG A 117 10.71 8.04 -14.72
N GLY A 118 9.83 7.46 -15.54
CA GLY A 118 9.84 7.64 -17.00
C GLY A 118 9.25 8.98 -17.44
N ASP A 119 9.37 9.29 -18.73
CA ASP A 119 8.77 10.48 -19.34
C ASP A 119 7.24 10.46 -19.21
N VAL A 120 6.67 11.58 -18.80
CA VAL A 120 5.23 11.78 -18.51
C VAL A 120 4.52 12.53 -19.64
N SER A 121 5.26 13.02 -20.64
CA SER A 121 4.78 13.89 -21.72
C SER A 121 3.63 13.28 -22.53
N GLU A 122 3.63 11.96 -22.74
CA GLU A 122 2.57 11.27 -23.51
C GLU A 122 1.33 10.89 -22.68
N ARG A 123 1.40 10.96 -21.35
CA ARG A 123 0.41 10.29 -20.46
C ARG A 123 -0.62 11.23 -19.84
N TRP A 124 -0.34 12.54 -19.85
CA TRP A 124 -1.23 13.55 -19.33
C TRP A 124 -2.62 13.52 -20.00
N LEU A 125 -2.67 13.22 -21.30
CA LEU A 125 -3.92 13.08 -22.05
C LEU A 125 -4.80 11.92 -21.56
N ALA A 126 -4.22 10.76 -21.23
CA ALA A 126 -4.95 9.61 -20.70
C ALA A 126 -5.51 9.89 -19.29
N SER A 127 -4.74 10.61 -18.45
CA SER A 127 -5.17 11.00 -17.10
C SER A 127 -6.31 12.01 -17.09
N MET A 128 -6.38 12.89 -18.11
CA MET A 128 -7.45 13.86 -18.26
C MET A 128 -8.79 13.26 -18.70
N LEU A 129 -8.76 12.12 -19.40
CA LEU A 129 -9.96 11.43 -19.86
C LEU A 129 -10.62 10.54 -18.79
N GLY A 130 -10.08 10.55 -17.56
CA GLY A 130 -10.81 10.20 -16.35
C GLY A 130 -11.37 8.78 -16.35
N ALA A 131 -10.51 7.78 -16.11
CA ALA A 131 -10.99 6.52 -15.57
C ALA A 131 -11.55 6.78 -14.16
N ARG A 132 -12.82 7.18 -14.08
CA ARG A 132 -13.56 7.11 -12.81
C ARG A 132 -13.62 5.63 -12.44
N VAL A 133 -12.92 5.26 -11.37
CA VAL A 133 -13.20 3.99 -10.70
C VAL A 133 -14.57 4.17 -10.06
N THR A 134 -15.63 3.84 -10.81
CA THR A 134 -16.98 3.87 -10.27
C THR A 134 -17.09 2.69 -9.32
N THR A 135 -17.08 2.96 -8.02
CA THR A 135 -17.52 1.95 -7.06
C THR A 135 -18.99 2.17 -6.74
N ASP A 136 -19.77 1.09 -6.68
CA ASP A 136 -21.17 1.19 -6.32
C ASP A 136 -21.34 1.47 -4.82
N THR A 137 -22.49 2.03 -4.44
CA THR A 137 -22.79 2.38 -3.04
C THR A 137 -22.79 1.15 -2.13
N ALA A 138 -23.19 -0.02 -2.65
CA ALA A 138 -23.14 -1.29 -1.93
C ALA A 138 -21.71 -1.71 -1.56
N GLY A 139 -20.75 -1.48 -2.45
CA GLY A 139 -19.33 -1.69 -2.20
C GLY A 139 -18.79 -0.79 -1.10
N ARG A 140 -19.23 0.47 -1.03
CA ARG A 140 -18.84 1.41 0.03
C ARG A 140 -19.28 0.95 1.42
N ASP A 141 -20.55 0.58 1.58
CA ASP A 141 -21.09 0.13 2.87
C ASP A 141 -20.45 -1.18 3.33
N ARG A 142 -20.24 -2.13 2.40
CA ARG A 142 -19.54 -3.40 2.68
C ARG A 142 -18.12 -3.16 3.17
N ARG A 143 -17.37 -2.26 2.51
CA ARG A 143 -15.99 -1.91 2.92
C ARG A 143 -15.95 -1.28 4.30
N ARG A 144 -16.88 -0.36 4.59
CA ARG A 144 -16.99 0.26 5.93
C ARG A 144 -17.30 -0.78 7.02
N ALA A 145 -18.20 -1.71 6.75
CA ALA A 145 -18.52 -2.77 7.71
C ALA A 145 -17.32 -3.70 7.98
N ILE A 146 -16.55 -4.05 6.95
CA ILE A 146 -15.30 -4.81 7.11
C ILE A 146 -14.30 -4.03 7.98
N LYS A 147 -14.16 -2.73 7.75
CA LYS A 147 -13.29 -1.83 8.54
C LYS A 147 -13.63 -1.86 10.03
N ASP A 148 -14.91 -1.66 10.34
CA ASP A 148 -15.40 -1.62 11.72
C ASP A 148 -15.26 -2.99 12.41
N TYR A 149 -15.43 -4.09 11.66
CA TYR A 149 -15.21 -5.45 12.17
C TYR A 149 -13.74 -5.72 12.48
N SER A 150 -12.82 -5.41 11.55
CA SER A 150 -11.38 -5.63 11.74
C SER A 150 -10.83 -4.86 12.94
N ALA A 151 -11.24 -3.60 13.10
CA ALA A 151 -10.82 -2.77 14.24
C ALA A 151 -11.27 -3.34 15.59
N ARG A 152 -12.51 -3.87 15.64
CA ARG A 152 -13.04 -4.52 16.85
C ARG A 152 -12.32 -5.84 17.15
N SER A 153 -12.04 -6.64 16.12
CA SER A 153 -11.33 -7.91 16.28
C SER A 153 -9.93 -7.69 16.84
N LEU A 154 -9.16 -6.74 16.28
CA LEU A 154 -7.82 -6.42 16.75
C LEU A 154 -7.82 -5.84 18.17
N SER A 155 -8.78 -4.98 18.50
CA SER A 155 -8.91 -4.45 19.86
C SER A 155 -9.23 -5.55 20.88
N ALA A 156 -10.13 -6.47 20.54
CA ALA A 156 -10.46 -7.60 21.40
C ALA A 156 -9.28 -8.58 21.56
N ASP A 157 -8.54 -8.81 20.48
CA ASP A 157 -7.34 -9.64 20.49
C ASP A 157 -6.22 -9.02 21.33
N ARG A 158 -6.03 -7.71 21.26
CA ARG A 158 -5.06 -6.96 22.06
C ARG A 158 -5.33 -7.08 23.56
N ASP A 159 -6.57 -6.84 23.99
CA ASP A 159 -6.92 -6.92 25.41
C ASP A 159 -6.72 -8.35 25.97
N ALA A 160 -6.78 -9.36 25.11
CA ALA A 160 -6.57 -10.76 25.46
C ALA A 160 -5.10 -11.21 25.40
N ARG A 161 -4.19 -10.44 24.78
CA ARG A 161 -2.82 -10.86 24.48
C ARG A 161 -1.81 -9.92 25.12
N SER A 162 -0.86 -10.49 25.84
CA SER A 162 0.37 -9.78 26.23
C SER A 162 1.53 -10.36 25.42
N TRP A 163 2.23 -9.50 24.69
CA TRP A 163 3.39 -9.90 23.93
C TRP A 163 4.65 -9.76 24.79
N PRO A 164 5.49 -10.80 24.90
CA PRO A 164 6.72 -10.71 25.69
C PRO A 164 7.77 -9.80 25.06
N SER A 165 7.66 -9.50 23.76
CA SER A 165 8.53 -8.58 23.04
C SER A 165 7.91 -8.16 21.71
N TYR A 166 8.47 -7.10 21.11
CA TYR A 166 8.19 -6.68 19.74
C TYR A 166 8.38 -7.82 18.72
N GLU A 167 9.48 -8.58 18.82
CA GLU A 167 9.77 -9.67 17.88
C GLU A 167 8.76 -10.81 17.97
N ALA A 168 8.28 -11.13 19.19
CA ALA A 168 7.23 -12.13 19.38
C ALA A 168 5.90 -11.68 18.74
N ALA A 169 5.53 -10.41 18.92
CA ALA A 169 4.34 -9.83 18.27
C ALA A 169 4.50 -9.84 16.75
N LYS A 170 5.65 -9.41 16.23
CA LYS A 170 5.95 -9.35 14.80
C LYS A 170 5.88 -10.73 14.17
N GLN A 171 6.52 -11.74 14.77
CA GLN A 171 6.48 -13.11 14.27
C GLN A 171 5.04 -13.65 14.21
N HIS A 172 4.23 -13.35 15.23
CA HIS A 172 2.82 -13.72 15.23
C HIS A 172 2.06 -13.04 14.07
N TYR A 173 2.17 -11.73 13.91
CA TYR A 173 1.49 -11.03 12.82
C TYR A 173 1.97 -11.45 11.44
N ALA A 174 3.25 -11.79 11.27
CA ALA A 174 3.75 -12.33 10.01
C ALA A 174 3.07 -13.68 9.67
N GLN A 175 2.88 -14.55 10.67
CA GLN A 175 2.14 -15.81 10.47
C GLN A 175 0.66 -15.56 10.16
N GLU A 176 0.00 -14.63 10.85
CA GLU A 176 -1.40 -14.31 10.58
C GLU A 176 -1.59 -13.64 9.22
N ALA A 177 -0.67 -12.77 8.79
CA ALA A 177 -0.67 -12.18 7.46
C ALA A 177 -0.52 -13.28 6.40
N VAL A 178 0.40 -14.23 6.58
CA VAL A 178 0.54 -15.37 5.65
C VAL A 178 -0.76 -16.17 5.58
N ARG A 179 -1.39 -16.46 6.72
CA ARG A 179 -2.68 -17.17 6.75
C ARG A 179 -3.77 -16.39 6.04
N PHE A 180 -3.84 -15.08 6.27
CA PHE A 180 -4.87 -14.21 5.72
C PHE A 180 -4.75 -14.06 4.20
N TYR A 181 -3.55 -13.73 3.71
CA TYR A 181 -3.33 -13.43 2.30
C TYR A 181 -3.19 -14.67 1.42
N PHE A 182 -2.72 -15.79 1.97
CA PHE A 182 -2.38 -16.98 1.17
C PHE A 182 -3.25 -18.20 1.52
N GLU A 183 -3.33 -18.59 2.79
CA GLU A 183 -3.98 -19.85 3.16
C GLU A 183 -5.51 -19.80 3.11
N ARG A 184 -6.14 -18.75 3.68
CA ARG A 184 -7.60 -18.62 3.76
C ARG A 184 -8.26 -18.58 2.37
N PRO A 185 -7.76 -17.80 1.39
CA PRO A 185 -8.34 -17.77 0.05
C PRO A 185 -8.29 -19.13 -0.63
N GLN A 186 -7.17 -19.86 -0.48
CA GLN A 186 -7.02 -21.21 -1.04
C GLN A 186 -8.01 -22.19 -0.43
N ARG A 187 -8.17 -22.18 0.90
CA ARG A 187 -9.17 -23.04 1.57
C ARG A 187 -10.60 -22.71 1.14
N ALA A 188 -10.93 -21.43 1.02
CA ALA A 188 -12.25 -20.99 0.55
C ALA A 188 -12.50 -21.46 -0.90
N ALA A 189 -11.51 -21.38 -1.79
CA ALA A 189 -11.62 -21.89 -3.15
C ALA A 189 -11.78 -23.41 -3.21
N LEU A 190 -10.97 -24.17 -2.44
CA LEU A 190 -11.09 -25.62 -2.35
C LEU A 190 -12.46 -26.06 -1.80
N ALA A 191 -13.06 -25.26 -0.92
CA ALA A 191 -14.40 -25.48 -0.38
C ALA A 191 -15.54 -25.02 -1.31
N GLY A 192 -15.24 -24.47 -2.50
CA GLY A 192 -16.24 -23.90 -3.40
C GLY A 192 -16.92 -22.63 -2.87
N GLN A 193 -16.36 -22.00 -1.82
CA GLN A 193 -16.90 -20.82 -1.14
C GLN A 193 -16.30 -19.53 -1.73
N LEU A 194 -16.37 -19.41 -3.06
CA LEU A 194 -15.88 -18.24 -3.77
C LEU A 194 -16.82 -17.06 -3.52
N THR A 195 -16.35 -16.07 -2.75
CA THR A 195 -17.02 -14.77 -2.59
C THR A 195 -16.27 -13.71 -3.38
N ASP A 196 -16.90 -12.57 -3.68
CA ASP A 196 -16.26 -11.48 -4.43
C ASP A 196 -14.95 -10.98 -3.79
N SER A 197 -14.80 -11.11 -2.47
CA SER A 197 -13.57 -10.76 -1.74
C SER A 197 -12.44 -11.79 -1.91
N VAL A 198 -12.78 -13.04 -2.26
CA VAL A 198 -11.81 -14.12 -2.47
C VAL A 198 -11.27 -14.09 -3.91
N VAL A 199 -12.02 -13.54 -4.87
CA VAL A 199 -11.61 -13.50 -6.30
C VAL A 199 -10.28 -12.76 -6.54
N PRO A 200 -10.02 -11.55 -6.01
CA PRO A 200 -8.70 -10.91 -6.14
C PRO A 200 -7.58 -11.70 -5.47
N MET A 201 -7.88 -12.34 -4.33
CA MET A 201 -6.94 -13.20 -3.59
C MET A 201 -6.69 -14.55 -4.30
N LEU A 202 -7.57 -14.93 -5.23
CA LEU A 202 -7.38 -16.09 -6.09
C LEU A 202 -6.65 -15.75 -7.39
N GLN A 203 -6.87 -14.56 -7.95
CA GLN A 203 -5.99 -14.04 -9.01
C GLN A 203 -4.55 -13.92 -8.50
N PHE A 204 -4.39 -13.56 -7.23
CA PHE A 204 -3.12 -13.62 -6.50
C PHE A 204 -2.54 -15.03 -6.45
N SER A 205 -3.32 -16.02 -5.99
CA SER A 205 -2.87 -17.43 -5.99
C SER A 205 -2.61 -17.93 -7.41
N GLY A 206 -3.33 -17.39 -8.39
CA GLY A 206 -3.16 -17.62 -9.82
C GLY A 206 -1.82 -17.11 -10.32
N ARG A 207 -1.33 -15.95 -9.89
CA ARG A 207 0.02 -15.47 -10.29
C ARG A 207 1.16 -16.27 -9.66
N VAL A 208 1.02 -16.67 -8.40
CA VAL A 208 1.99 -17.56 -7.73
C VAL A 208 1.91 -18.96 -8.34
N ALA A 209 0.72 -19.46 -8.62
CA ALA A 209 0.50 -20.70 -9.36
C ALA A 209 1.05 -20.61 -10.79
N ASP A 210 0.84 -19.50 -11.50
CA ASP A 210 1.39 -19.27 -12.84
C ASP A 210 2.92 -19.24 -12.81
N ALA A 211 3.53 -18.71 -11.75
CA ALA A 211 4.97 -18.81 -11.55
C ALA A 211 5.41 -20.24 -11.17
N ALA A 212 4.65 -20.94 -10.33
CA ALA A 212 4.93 -22.32 -9.91
C ALA A 212 4.77 -23.34 -11.04
N TYR A 213 3.80 -23.15 -11.94
CA TYR A 213 3.42 -24.10 -12.98
C TYR A 213 3.87 -23.65 -14.38
N GLY A 214 4.19 -22.37 -14.57
CA GLY A 214 4.11 -21.71 -15.87
C GLY A 214 2.65 -21.61 -16.30
N LEU A 215 2.29 -20.60 -17.11
CA LEU A 215 0.94 -20.38 -17.70
C LEU A 215 0.37 -21.54 -18.57
N ARG A 216 0.85 -22.77 -18.42
CA ARG A 216 0.47 -23.95 -19.20
C ARG A 216 0.25 -25.18 -18.32
N ILE A 217 -0.65 -25.08 -17.34
CA ILE A 217 -1.19 -26.22 -16.59
C ILE A 217 -1.61 -27.40 -17.51
N PRO A 218 -2.20 -27.19 -18.71
CA PRO A 218 -2.60 -28.32 -19.58
C PRO A 218 -1.46 -29.20 -20.10
N GLN A 219 -0.20 -28.78 -19.95
CA GLN A 219 0.98 -29.51 -20.46
C GLN A 219 1.77 -30.22 -19.35
N ARG A 220 1.30 -30.19 -18.10
CA ARG A 220 2.00 -30.77 -16.94
C ARG A 220 1.43 -32.13 -16.56
N THR A 221 2.30 -33.03 -16.13
CA THR A 221 1.91 -34.29 -15.50
C THR A 221 1.34 -34.06 -14.09
N PRO A 222 0.48 -34.95 -13.57
CA PRO A 222 -0.01 -34.84 -12.19
C PRO A 222 1.11 -34.76 -11.15
N ALA A 223 2.24 -35.45 -11.37
CA ALA A 223 3.39 -35.40 -10.47
C ALA A 223 4.04 -34.01 -10.42
N GLU A 224 4.20 -33.35 -11.58
CA GLU A 224 4.71 -31.96 -11.63
C GLU A 224 3.77 -30.98 -10.94
N VAL A 225 2.45 -31.15 -11.09
CA VAL A 225 1.47 -30.32 -10.40
C VAL A 225 1.56 -30.48 -8.89
N ILE A 226 1.64 -31.73 -8.39
CA ILE A 226 1.81 -32.01 -6.95
C ILE A 226 3.12 -31.42 -6.43
N ALA A 227 4.23 -31.59 -7.14
CA ALA A 227 5.51 -31.04 -6.75
C ALA A 227 5.48 -29.50 -6.66
N GLY A 228 4.86 -28.83 -7.62
CA GLY A 228 4.70 -27.37 -7.58
C GLY A 228 3.79 -26.90 -6.43
N LEU A 229 2.72 -27.64 -6.10
CA LEU A 229 1.86 -27.34 -4.94
C LEU A 229 2.65 -27.46 -3.63
N ASN A 230 3.44 -28.53 -3.47
CA ASN A 230 4.27 -28.71 -2.30
C ASN A 230 5.30 -27.58 -2.16
N ALA A 231 6.00 -27.22 -3.25
CA ALA A 231 6.95 -26.10 -3.24
C ALA A 231 6.28 -24.76 -2.89
N MET A 232 5.03 -24.54 -3.32
CA MET A 232 4.26 -23.36 -2.94
C MET A 232 3.91 -23.35 -1.44
N PHE A 233 3.49 -24.49 -0.88
CA PHE A 233 3.23 -24.60 0.56
C PHE A 233 4.51 -24.43 1.39
N ASP A 234 5.63 -25.01 0.93
CA ASP A 234 6.94 -24.82 1.55
C ASP A 234 7.36 -23.34 1.53
N PHE A 235 7.09 -22.64 0.42
CA PHE A 235 7.32 -21.20 0.33
C PHE A 235 6.48 -20.42 1.36
N PHE A 236 5.18 -20.67 1.48
CA PHE A 236 4.35 -19.97 2.48
C PHE A 236 4.79 -20.25 3.92
N ALA A 237 5.34 -21.43 4.19
CA ALA A 237 5.89 -21.76 5.50
C ALA A 237 7.28 -21.14 5.75
N SER A 238 7.96 -20.63 4.71
CA SER A 238 9.34 -20.15 4.76
C SER A 238 9.50 -18.73 5.32
N GLU A 239 10.71 -18.45 5.81
CA GLU A 239 11.13 -17.08 6.13
C GLU A 239 11.18 -16.16 4.90
N GLN A 240 11.35 -16.71 3.69
CA GLN A 240 11.35 -15.91 2.46
C GLN A 240 9.98 -15.25 2.22
N CYS A 241 8.88 -15.97 2.46
CA CYS A 241 7.53 -15.42 2.34
C CYS A 241 7.26 -14.39 3.45
N ARG A 242 7.66 -14.67 4.69
CA ARG A 242 7.53 -13.72 5.81
C ARG A 242 8.38 -12.46 5.62
N GLY A 243 9.51 -12.59 4.96
CA GLY A 243 10.43 -11.50 4.62
C GLY A 243 10.03 -10.67 3.41
N MET A 244 8.91 -11.00 2.74
CA MET A 244 8.35 -10.16 1.69
C MET A 244 8.11 -8.74 2.23
N PRO A 245 8.42 -7.66 1.46
CA PRO A 245 8.32 -6.29 1.96
C PRO A 245 6.96 -5.96 2.60
N PHE A 246 5.85 -6.36 1.98
CA PHE A 246 4.51 -6.12 2.52
C PHE A 246 4.28 -6.84 3.86
N ILE A 247 4.52 -8.16 3.91
CA ILE A 247 4.28 -8.98 5.12
C ILE A 247 5.17 -8.52 6.27
N ASP A 248 6.43 -8.24 5.97
CA ASP A 248 7.38 -7.78 6.96
C ASP A 248 7.04 -6.38 7.49
N LEU A 249 6.62 -5.44 6.62
CA LEU A 249 6.17 -4.11 7.06
C LEU A 249 4.89 -4.18 7.86
N GLU A 250 3.88 -4.89 7.36
CA GLU A 250 2.57 -5.03 8.01
C GLU A 250 2.73 -5.60 9.43
N SER A 251 3.44 -6.72 9.54
CA SER A 251 3.71 -7.35 10.83
C SER A 251 4.54 -6.44 11.74
N SER A 252 5.49 -5.67 11.19
CA SER A 252 6.30 -4.72 11.96
C SER A 252 5.48 -3.54 12.48
N ILE A 253 4.55 -3.00 11.69
CA ILE A 253 3.69 -1.89 12.09
C ILE A 253 2.71 -2.37 13.15
N LEU A 254 2.00 -3.48 12.92
CA LEU A 254 1.06 -4.06 13.90
C LEU A 254 1.75 -4.40 15.23
N ALA A 255 2.94 -5.01 15.18
CA ALA A 255 3.73 -5.27 16.38
C ALA A 255 4.12 -3.99 17.14
N SER A 256 4.41 -2.91 16.42
CA SER A 256 4.71 -1.61 17.05
C SER A 256 3.47 -1.03 17.73
N LEU A 257 2.31 -1.12 17.09
CA LEU A 257 1.04 -0.64 17.66
C LEU A 257 0.64 -1.40 18.93
N GLU A 258 0.94 -2.71 18.99
CA GLU A 258 0.70 -3.52 20.18
C GLU A 258 1.68 -3.23 21.33
N VAL A 259 2.98 -3.14 21.02
CA VAL A 259 4.02 -3.15 22.05
C VAL A 259 4.42 -1.74 22.49
N ASP A 260 4.42 -0.78 21.56
CA ASP A 260 4.95 0.56 21.82
C ASP A 260 3.88 1.60 22.14
N ASP A 261 2.61 1.31 21.87
CA ASP A 261 1.49 2.20 22.14
C ASP A 261 0.37 1.52 22.94
N LEU A 262 0.75 1.03 24.12
CA LEU A 262 -0.15 0.35 25.06
C LEU A 262 -1.34 1.22 25.53
N SER A 263 -1.27 2.54 25.35
CA SER A 263 -2.33 3.47 25.76
C SER A 263 -3.40 3.74 24.70
N ARG A 264 -3.06 3.65 23.41
CA ARG A 264 -3.98 3.99 22.31
C ARG A 264 -4.84 2.79 21.93
N ARG A 265 -6.15 2.99 21.77
CA ARG A 265 -7.03 1.97 21.16
C ARG A 265 -6.93 2.04 19.65
N TYR A 266 -7.01 0.89 18.99
CA TYR A 266 -7.13 0.84 17.54
C TYR A 266 -8.35 1.61 17.06
N SER A 267 -8.10 2.47 16.10
CA SER A 267 -9.14 3.06 15.29
C SER A 267 -9.30 2.24 14.00
N PRO A 268 -10.48 2.28 13.38
CA PRO A 268 -10.65 1.74 12.04
C PRO A 268 -9.66 2.32 11.02
N GLY A 269 -9.16 3.56 11.22
CA GLY A 269 -8.19 4.20 10.32
C GLY A 269 -6.84 3.48 10.29
N ASP A 270 -6.38 3.00 11.45
CA ASP A 270 -5.06 2.36 11.58
C ASP A 270 -4.89 1.15 10.66
N PHE A 271 -5.97 0.43 10.35
CA PHE A 271 -5.91 -0.70 9.42
C PHE A 271 -5.57 -0.28 8.00
N TYR A 272 -6.17 0.81 7.50
CA TYR A 272 -5.85 1.31 6.18
C TYR A 272 -4.46 1.90 6.13
N ASP A 273 -4.03 2.55 7.21
CA ASP A 273 -2.67 3.04 7.33
C ASP A 273 -1.68 1.88 7.25
N VAL A 274 -1.90 0.80 8.01
CA VAL A 274 -1.06 -0.41 7.96
C VAL A 274 -0.98 -0.96 6.53
N GLU A 275 -2.12 -1.20 5.86
CA GLU A 275 -2.11 -1.73 4.49
C GLU A 275 -1.40 -0.77 3.51
N THR A 276 -1.69 0.53 3.61
CA THR A 276 -1.14 1.60 2.77
C THR A 276 0.38 1.70 2.91
N TRP A 277 0.87 1.79 4.15
CA TRP A 277 2.30 1.91 4.43
C TRP A 277 3.04 0.63 4.04
N SER A 278 2.45 -0.54 4.29
CA SER A 278 3.07 -1.83 3.93
C SER A 278 3.15 -2.02 2.42
N ALA A 279 2.18 -1.48 1.68
CA ALA A 279 2.14 -1.59 0.22
C ALA A 279 3.05 -0.58 -0.49
N TYR A 280 3.04 0.69 -0.08
CA TYR A 280 3.62 1.77 -0.87
C TYR A 280 5.02 2.20 -0.42
N LEU A 281 5.36 2.04 0.87
CA LEU A 281 6.64 2.50 1.42
C LEU A 281 7.87 1.94 0.67
N PRO A 282 7.91 0.67 0.21
CA PRO A 282 9.04 0.13 -0.54
C PRO A 282 9.30 0.79 -1.91
N TYR A 283 8.36 1.59 -2.41
CA TYR A 283 8.35 2.06 -3.80
C TYR A 283 8.47 3.58 -3.94
N VAL A 284 8.59 4.30 -2.83
CA VAL A 284 8.66 5.76 -2.80
C VAL A 284 9.96 6.26 -2.19
N ASP A 285 10.42 7.43 -2.67
CA ASP A 285 11.60 8.10 -2.13
C ASP A 285 11.27 8.84 -0.83
N MET A 286 10.06 9.37 -0.74
CA MET A 286 9.58 10.15 0.39
C MET A 286 8.10 9.89 0.64
N ALA A 287 7.65 10.13 1.86
CA ALA A 287 6.24 10.08 2.19
C ALA A 287 5.84 11.13 3.23
N VAL A 288 4.55 11.48 3.25
CA VAL A 288 3.93 12.27 4.31
C VAL A 288 2.92 11.41 5.04
N ALA A 289 3.12 11.22 6.34
CA ALA A 289 2.24 10.43 7.20
C ALA A 289 1.61 11.31 8.28
N ASP A 290 0.47 10.91 8.84
CA ASP A 290 -0.02 11.54 10.07
C ASP A 290 1.01 11.41 11.21
N GLY A 291 0.82 12.18 12.29
CA GLY A 291 1.79 12.22 13.38
C GLY A 291 2.07 10.85 14.00
N HIS A 292 1.04 10.02 14.15
CA HIS A 292 1.19 8.72 14.79
C HIS A 292 1.90 7.72 13.87
N MET A 293 1.47 7.59 12.61
CA MET A 293 2.15 6.71 11.64
C MET A 293 3.58 7.17 11.35
N HIS A 294 3.83 8.49 11.29
CA HIS A 294 5.17 9.03 11.21
C HIS A 294 6.07 8.58 12.38
N GLU A 295 5.55 8.57 13.61
CA GLU A 295 6.28 8.05 14.76
C GLU A 295 6.55 6.56 14.67
N VAL A 296 5.54 5.75 14.32
CA VAL A 296 5.67 4.28 14.19
C VAL A 296 6.73 3.93 13.14
N LEU A 297 6.65 4.53 11.95
CA LEU A 297 7.56 4.27 10.84
C LEU A 297 9.02 4.66 11.16
N ASN A 298 9.24 5.74 11.90
CA ASN A 298 10.57 6.22 12.25
C ASN A 298 11.17 5.52 13.47
N ARG A 299 10.38 5.28 14.53
CA ARG A 299 10.84 4.70 15.80
C ARG A 299 11.51 3.34 15.60
N ARG A 300 10.98 2.54 14.66
CA ARG A 300 11.51 1.22 14.31
C ARG A 300 12.39 1.22 13.06
N GLY A 301 12.71 2.40 12.51
CA GLY A 301 13.54 2.53 11.32
C GLY A 301 12.94 1.87 10.06
N LEU A 302 11.61 1.70 10.01
CA LEU A 302 10.93 0.97 8.93
C LEU A 302 11.11 1.68 7.59
N ALA A 303 11.00 3.01 7.56
CA ALA A 303 11.21 3.79 6.34
C ALA A 303 12.67 3.78 5.88
N ALA A 304 13.62 3.84 6.82
CA ALA A 304 15.05 3.85 6.52
C ALA A 304 15.51 2.55 5.83
N ARG A 305 14.84 1.41 6.12
CA ARG A 305 15.12 0.12 5.46
C ARG A 305 14.86 0.11 3.95
N PHE A 306 14.04 1.06 3.48
CA PHE A 306 13.68 1.21 2.06
C PHE A 306 14.19 2.53 1.48
N ASP A 307 15.20 3.16 2.12
CA ASP A 307 15.74 4.46 1.72
C ASP A 307 14.67 5.58 1.59
N CYS A 308 13.56 5.44 2.32
CA CYS A 308 12.44 6.37 2.29
C CYS A 308 12.52 7.39 3.42
N SER A 309 12.29 8.67 3.10
CA SER A 309 12.16 9.74 4.11
C SER A 309 10.69 10.04 4.41
N VAL A 310 10.26 9.86 5.66
CA VAL A 310 8.89 10.16 6.09
C VAL A 310 8.84 11.50 6.80
N PHE A 311 7.87 12.34 6.43
CA PHE A 311 7.61 13.65 7.01
C PHE A 311 6.26 13.64 7.73
N PRO A 312 6.12 14.37 8.85
CA PRO A 312 4.83 14.47 9.53
C PRO A 312 3.88 15.39 8.75
N ASN A 313 2.60 15.06 8.74
CA ASN A 313 1.54 15.87 8.14
C ASN A 313 1.25 17.13 8.98
N THR A 314 2.20 18.06 8.93
CA THR A 314 2.17 19.36 9.59
C THR A 314 2.74 20.39 8.62
N ALA A 315 2.39 21.67 8.80
CA ALA A 315 2.93 22.74 7.96
C ALA A 315 4.47 22.75 7.91
N ASP A 316 5.13 22.53 9.07
CA ASP A 316 6.60 22.44 9.13
C ASP A 316 7.15 21.19 8.43
N GLY A 317 6.55 20.02 8.65
CA GLY A 317 6.91 18.78 7.96
C GLY A 317 6.84 18.90 6.44
N LEU A 318 5.77 19.52 5.94
CA LEU A 318 5.57 19.77 4.51
C LEU A 318 6.53 20.81 3.94
N ARG A 319 6.88 21.85 4.70
CA ARG A 319 7.93 22.81 4.29
C ARG A 319 9.30 22.13 4.19
N ARG A 320 9.63 21.24 5.13
CA ARG A 320 10.88 20.45 5.10
C ARG A 320 10.92 19.49 3.90
N LEU A 321 9.80 18.83 3.58
CA LEU A 321 9.66 18.02 2.37
C LEU A 321 9.96 18.85 1.13
N THR A 322 9.28 19.98 0.97
CA THR A 322 9.46 20.90 -0.17
C THR A 322 10.90 21.38 -0.28
N ALA A 323 11.53 21.76 0.84
CA ALA A 323 12.93 22.17 0.84
C ALA A 323 13.85 21.05 0.35
N LYS A 324 13.61 19.80 0.78
CA LYS A 324 14.38 18.63 0.33
C LYS A 324 14.18 18.35 -1.17
N LEU A 325 12.97 18.51 -1.69
CA LEU A 325 12.68 18.34 -3.12
C LEU A 325 13.34 19.43 -3.98
N LYS A 326 13.49 20.65 -3.46
CA LYS A 326 14.17 21.76 -4.14
C LYS A 326 15.69 21.58 -4.20
N LEU A 327 16.29 20.95 -3.19
CA LEU A 327 17.75 20.75 -3.10
C LEU A 327 18.26 19.55 -3.92
N ALA A 328 17.37 18.75 -4.49
CA ALA A 328 17.74 17.59 -5.31
C ALA A 328 18.21 17.98 -6.73
N ASP A 329 18.89 19.12 -6.87
CA ASP A 329 19.42 19.67 -8.14
C ASP A 329 20.81 19.12 -8.49
#